data_AF-W7HPG2-F1
#
_entry.id   AF-W7HPG2-F1
#
_cell.length_a   1.000
_cell.length_b   1.000
_cell.length_c   1.000
_cell.angle_alpha   90.00
_cell.angle_beta   90.00
_cell.angle_gamma   90.00
#
_symmetry.space_group_name_H-M   'P 1'
#
loop_
_entity.id
_entity.type
_entity.pdbx_description
1 polymer ?
#
loop_
_entity_poly.entity_id
_entity_poly.type
_entity_poly.pdbx_seq_one_letter_code
_entity_poly.pdbx_strand_id
1 'polypeptide(L)' 'MLDFLFGSSKPQPAAAPAATDKDKPRPCCVCKPEKSARDECMLKSTTDTPEIECQDVIRSYKVCMEGFGFKI' A
#
# COMPACT_ATOMS: atom_id res chain seq x y z
N MET A 1 38.79 10.11 -1.99
CA MET A 1 38.46 11.47 -1.53
C MET A 1 37.53 12.05 -2.58
N LEU A 2 36.27 12.29 -2.20
CA LEU A 2 35.22 12.94 -3.00
C LEU A 2 34.91 12.27 -4.35
N ASP A 3 33.85 11.46 -4.43
CA ASP A 3 32.99 11.43 -5.62
C ASP A 3 31.71 10.62 -5.36
N PHE A 4 30.59 11.34 -5.27
CA PHE A 4 29.21 10.89 -5.41
C PHE A 4 28.46 10.25 -4.23
N LEU A 5 28.47 10.97 -3.11
CA LEU A 5 27.29 11.14 -2.25
C LEU A 5 26.36 12.24 -2.82
N PHE A 6 25.66 12.00 -3.93
CA PHE A 6 24.50 12.84 -4.27
C PHE A 6 23.49 12.14 -5.18
N GLY A 7 22.36 11.76 -4.58
CA GLY A 7 21.06 11.96 -5.19
C GLY A 7 20.69 11.05 -6.35
N SER A 8 20.47 9.75 -6.11
CA SER A 8 19.44 9.01 -6.87
C SER A 8 18.07 9.36 -6.32
N SER A 9 17.67 10.62 -6.53
CA SER A 9 16.28 11.02 -6.53
C SER A 9 15.62 10.35 -7.72
N LYS A 10 15.11 9.12 -7.56
CA LYS A 10 14.08 8.63 -8.46
C LYS A 10 12.78 9.28 -7.98
N PRO A 11 12.14 10.18 -8.74
CA PRO A 11 10.78 10.57 -8.44
C PRO A 11 9.96 9.28 -8.51
N GLN A 12 9.51 8.79 -7.36
CA GLN A 12 8.46 7.80 -7.33
C GLN A 12 7.25 8.47 -8.01
N PRO A 13 6.66 7.87 -9.05
CA PRO A 13 5.42 8.40 -9.59
C PRO A 13 4.36 8.22 -8.49
N ALA A 14 4.15 9.27 -7.70
CA ALA A 14 2.90 9.53 -7.02
C ALA A 14 1.87 9.93 -8.09
N ALA A 15 1.53 9.00 -8.98
CA ALA A 15 0.54 9.18 -10.01
C ALA A 15 -0.11 7.83 -10.29
N ALA A 16 -1.01 7.43 -9.39
CA ALA A 16 -2.09 6.54 -9.79
C ALA A 16 -2.80 7.18 -11.00
N PRO A 17 -3.03 6.45 -12.11
CA PRO A 17 -3.84 7.00 -13.19
C PRO A 17 -5.20 7.39 -12.60
N ALA A 18 -5.54 8.67 -12.77
CA ALA A 18 -6.87 9.19 -12.55
C ALA A 18 -7.78 8.60 -13.64
N ALA A 19 -8.23 7.37 -13.43
CA ALA A 19 -9.31 6.80 -14.22
C ALA A 19 -10.59 7.56 -13.83
N THR A 20 -11.10 8.29 -14.81
CA THR A 20 -12.35 9.03 -14.78
C THR A 20 -13.53 8.04 -14.81
N ASP A 21 -13.84 7.44 -13.67
CA ASP A 21 -15.10 6.74 -13.43
C ASP A 21 -15.64 7.26 -12.10
N LYS A 22 -16.54 8.24 -12.17
CA LYS A 22 -17.07 8.96 -11.01
C LYS A 22 -17.98 8.11 -10.11
N ASP A 23 -18.25 6.86 -10.50
CA ASP A 23 -19.20 5.96 -9.82
C ASP A 23 -18.59 4.71 -9.19
N LYS A 24 -17.35 4.31 -9.54
CA LYS A 24 -16.70 3.14 -8.93
C LYS A 24 -15.60 3.59 -7.98
N PRO A 25 -15.76 3.43 -6.64
CA PRO A 25 -14.75 3.86 -5.70
C PRO A 25 -13.45 3.08 -5.95
N ARG A 26 -12.34 3.78 -6.14
CA ARG A 26 -11.04 3.14 -6.32
C ARG A 26 -10.72 2.28 -5.08
N PRO A 27 -10.08 1.11 -5.23
CA PRO A 27 -9.76 0.20 -4.12
C PRO A 27 -8.99 0.85 -2.96
N CYS A 28 -8.22 1.92 -3.25
CA CYS A 28 -7.51 2.71 -2.23
C CYS A 28 -8.39 3.66 -1.40
N CYS A 29 -9.63 3.93 -1.80
CA CYS A 29 -10.54 4.85 -1.10
C CYS A 29 -11.49 4.17 -0.11
N VAL A 30 -11.60 2.85 -0.18
CA VAL A 30 -12.64 2.07 0.48
C VAL A 30 -12.16 1.58 1.85
N CYS A 31 -10.98 0.98 1.89
CA CYS A 31 -10.37 0.37 3.09
C CYS A 31 -9.16 1.18 3.53
N LYS A 32 -9.34 2.49 3.73
CA LYS A 32 -8.26 3.40 4.15
C LYS A 32 -7.61 2.99 5.49
N PRO A 33 -8.36 2.70 6.57
CA PRO A 33 -7.74 2.36 7.84
C PRO A 33 -6.98 1.03 7.78
N GLU A 34 -7.53 0.01 7.10
CA GLU A 34 -6.88 -1.30 6.94
C GLU A 34 -5.65 -1.20 6.05
N LYS A 35 -5.69 -0.36 5.00
CA LYS A 35 -4.52 -0.07 4.17
C LYS A 35 -3.43 0.62 4.98
N SER A 36 -3.77 1.62 5.78
CA SER A 36 -2.83 2.31 6.67
C SER A 36 -2.22 1.35 7.69
N ALA A 37 -3.03 0.49 8.31
CA ALA A 37 -2.53 -0.51 9.26
C ALA A 37 -1.57 -1.51 8.60
N ARG A 38 -1.88 -1.97 7.38
CA ARG A 38 -0.98 -2.85 6.61
C ARG A 38 0.32 -2.13 6.28
N ASP A 39 0.23 -0.90 5.77
CA ASP A 39 1.38 -0.10 5.41
C ASP A 39 2.27 0.17 6.63
N GLU A 40 1.69 0.51 7.77
CA GLU A 40 2.42 0.68 9.03
C GLU A 40 3.05 -0.62 9.53
N CYS A 41 2.34 -1.74 9.44
CA CYS A 41 2.88 -3.04 9.86
C CYS A 41 4.10 -3.43 9.01
N MET A 42 4.01 -3.30 7.69
CA MET A 42 5.12 -3.59 6.78
C MET A 42 6.31 -2.64 7.02
N LEU A 43 6.05 -1.37 7.32
CA LEU A 43 7.08 -0.37 7.55
C LEU A 43 7.78 -0.52 8.91
N LYS A 44 7.07 -1.07 9.92
CA LYS A 44 7.58 -1.26 11.28
C LYS A 44 8.17 -2.65 11.52
N SER A 45 7.89 -3.62 10.65
CA SER A 45 8.46 -4.95 10.74
C SER A 45 9.98 -4.90 10.60
N THR A 46 10.66 -5.70 11.42
CA THR A 46 12.13 -5.81 11.45
C THR A 46 12.61 -7.17 10.95
N THR A 47 11.69 -8.00 10.45
CA THR A 47 11.97 -9.36 9.98
C THR A 47 12.22 -9.35 8.46
N ASP A 48 12.89 -10.38 7.97
CA ASP A 48 13.06 -10.60 6.52
C ASP A 48 11.75 -11.02 5.83
N THR A 49 10.68 -11.30 6.59
CA THR A 49 9.39 -11.79 6.10
C THR A 49 8.20 -11.02 6.70
N PRO A 50 8.11 -9.70 6.46
CA PRO A 50 7.07 -8.84 7.02
C PRO A 50 5.66 -9.24 6.55
N GLU A 51 5.56 -9.90 5.39
CA GLU A 51 4.31 -10.43 4.84
C GLU A 51 3.66 -11.49 5.72
N ILE A 52 4.48 -12.33 6.39
CA ILE A 52 3.99 -13.36 7.29
C ILE A 52 3.62 -12.73 8.64
N GLU A 53 4.44 -11.82 9.15
CA GLU A 53 4.17 -11.10 10.40
C GLU A 53 2.88 -10.27 10.33
N CYS A 54 2.66 -9.61 9.19
CA CYS A 54 1.49 -8.77 8.95
C CYS A 54 0.32 -9.51 8.30
N GLN A 55 0.35 -10.86 8.24
CA GLN A 55 -0.65 -11.66 7.53
C GLN A 55 -2.08 -11.35 7.99
N ASP A 56 -2.30 -11.16 9.29
CA ASP A 56 -3.62 -10.85 9.84
C ASP A 56 -4.12 -9.46 9.40
N VAL A 57 -3.21 -8.48 9.33
CA VAL A 57 -3.53 -7.13 8.86
C VAL A 57 -3.83 -7.12 7.36
N ILE A 58 -3.06 -7.89 6.58
CA ILE A 58 -3.32 -8.10 5.15
C ILE A 58 -4.68 -8.78 4.94
N ARG A 59 -5.01 -9.80 5.74
CA ARG A 59 -6.31 -10.49 5.67
C ARG A 59 -7.44 -9.51 5.93
N SER A 60 -7.33 -8.68 6.96
CA SER A 60 -8.32 -7.63 7.27
C SER A 60 -8.55 -6.68 6.08
N TYR A 61 -7.47 -6.21 5.46
CA TYR A 61 -7.56 -5.38 4.25
C TYR A 61 -8.28 -6.09 3.10
N LYS A 62 -7.98 -7.37 2.85
CA LYS A 62 -8.65 -8.18 1.81
C LYS A 62 -10.14 -8.36 2.09
N VAL A 63 -10.51 -8.71 3.32
CA VAL A 63 -11.91 -8.87 3.74
C VAL A 63 -12.68 -7.57 3.54
N CYS A 64 -12.07 -6.44 3.89
CA CYS A 64 -12.69 -5.14 3.63
C CYS A 64 -12.91 -4.94 2.12
N MET A 65 -11.93 -5.20 1.25
CA MET A 65 -12.10 -5.03 -0.20
C MET A 65 -13.15 -5.97 -0.81
N GLU A 66 -13.22 -7.21 -0.32
CA GLU A 66 -14.23 -8.20 -0.71
C GLU A 66 -15.65 -7.74 -0.36
N GLY A 67 -15.82 -7.04 0.78
CA GLY A 67 -17.11 -6.44 1.18
C GLY A 67 -17.64 -5.40 0.20
N PHE A 68 -16.78 -4.80 -0.62
CA PHE A 68 -17.16 -3.85 -1.67
C PHE A 68 -17.15 -4.47 -3.08
N GLY A 69 -16.95 -5.79 -3.17
CA GLY A 69 -16.97 -6.54 -4.42
C GLY A 69 -15.68 -6.50 -5.23
N PHE A 70 -14.55 -6.15 -4.61
CA PHE A 70 -13.23 -6.20 -5.24
C PHE A 70 -12.51 -7.51 -4.85
N LYS A 71 -12.16 -8.34 -5.83
CA LYS A 71 -11.31 -9.53 -5.62
C LYS A 71 -9.84 -9.15 -5.85
N ILE A 72 -9.02 -9.19 -4.79
CA ILE A 72 -7.59 -8.79 -4.75
C ILE A 72 -6.68 -9.99 -4.48
#